data_AF-K1MNX6-F1
#
_entry.id   AF-K1MNX6-F1
#
_cell.length_a   1.000
_cell.length_b   1.000
_cell.length_c   1.000
_cell.angle_alpha   90.00
_cell.angle_beta   90.00
_cell.angle_gamma   90.00
#
_symmetry.space_group_name_H-M   'P 1'
#
loop_
_entity.id
_entity.type
_entity.pdbx_description
1 polymer ?
#
loop_
_entity_poly.entity_id
_entity_poly.type
_entity_poly.pdbx_seq_one_letter_code
_entity_poly.pdbx_strand_id
1 'polypeptide(L)'
;MNKFEEIKGIIDLKKLQNERKHEIQNASDAELPKKYPMNILEEELHPETQYLKITKIIDRDDAKSFVFVPDESKGTSKLAYFQAGQYISLKLHIGKSYCTRAYAISSTPKQALSGEYMLTIKLVKNGYVTPYIWENWKVGTEVAASGPAGQLFYEPLRDKKTIIAGGSGITPFYSMAGAIADGTIDANLIILYGSRTHNHILLGDELDRIAAKTDKVKVVNILSDEEVVMW
;
A
#
# COMPACT_ATOMS: atom_id res chain seq x y z
N MET A 1 -36.26 -27.44 22.93
CA MET A 1 -35.74 -26.45 23.90
C MET A 1 -36.54 -26.61 25.18
N ASN A 2 -35.87 -26.75 26.32
CA ASN A 2 -36.55 -27.08 27.58
C ASN A 2 -37.19 -25.80 28.15
N LYS A 3 -38.47 -25.82 28.56
CA LYS A 3 -39.19 -24.64 29.11
C LYS A 3 -38.43 -23.95 30.25
N PHE A 4 -37.63 -24.70 30.99
CA PHE A 4 -36.75 -24.18 32.04
C PHE A 4 -35.60 -23.31 31.52
N GLU A 5 -35.06 -23.57 30.33
CA GLU A 5 -33.99 -22.77 29.72
C GLU A 5 -34.53 -21.42 29.22
N GLU A 6 -35.74 -21.39 28.66
CA GLU A 6 -36.41 -20.14 28.25
C GLU A 6 -36.70 -19.23 29.45
N ILE A 7 -37.20 -19.80 30.55
CA ILE A 7 -37.47 -19.04 31.78
C ILE A 7 -36.17 -18.46 32.37
N LYS A 8 -35.08 -19.25 32.35
CA LYS A 8 -33.76 -18.79 32.81
C LYS A 8 -33.22 -17.64 31.94
N GLY A 9 -33.32 -17.75 30.61
CA GLY A 9 -32.94 -16.68 29.68
C GLY A 9 -33.73 -15.38 29.88
N ILE A 10 -35.03 -15.46 30.18
CA ILE A 10 -35.86 -14.29 30.49
C ILE A 10 -35.44 -13.62 31.81
N ILE A 11 -35.08 -14.40 32.82
CA ILE A 11 -34.60 -13.89 34.11
C ILE A 11 -33.25 -13.18 33.94
N ASP A 12 -32.33 -13.78 33.18
CA ASP A 12 -31.01 -13.18 32.89
C ASP A 12 -31.14 -11.86 32.09
N LEU A 13 -32.06 -11.80 31.13
CA LEU A 13 -32.39 -10.57 30.40
C LEU A 13 -32.93 -9.46 31.30
N LYS A 14 -33.82 -9.78 32.24
CA LYS A 14 -34.33 -8.80 33.21
C LYS A 14 -33.24 -8.32 34.17
N LYS A 15 -32.34 -9.21 34.57
CA LYS A 15 -31.19 -8.87 35.41
C LYS A 15 -30.25 -7.90 34.68
N LEU A 16 -29.91 -8.20 33.43
CA LEU A 16 -29.15 -7.32 32.54
C LEU A 16 -29.81 -5.95 32.35
N GLN A 17 -31.13 -5.89 32.20
CA GLN A 17 -31.86 -4.62 32.08
C GLN A 17 -31.74 -3.76 33.35
N ASN A 18 -31.83 -4.39 34.52
CA ASN A 18 -31.72 -3.68 35.80
C ASN A 18 -30.28 -3.22 36.08
N GLU A 19 -29.29 -4.07 35.80
CA GLU A 19 -27.87 -3.73 35.87
C GLU A 19 -27.54 -2.56 34.95
N ARG A 20 -28.01 -2.58 33.69
CA ARG A 20 -27.84 -1.45 32.75
C ARG A 20 -28.46 -0.16 33.28
N LYS A 21 -29.67 -0.20 33.83
CA LYS A 21 -30.32 0.99 34.39
C LYS A 21 -29.53 1.56 35.57
N HIS A 22 -29.04 0.67 36.45
CA HIS A 22 -28.21 1.06 37.58
C HIS A 22 -26.89 1.69 37.14
N GLU A 23 -26.19 1.06 36.19
CA GLU A 23 -24.96 1.58 35.58
C GLU A 23 -25.19 2.93 34.90
N ILE A 24 -26.28 3.11 34.14
CA ILE A 24 -26.60 4.39 33.48
C ILE A 24 -26.92 5.48 34.50
N GLN A 25 -27.63 5.16 35.58
CA GLN A 25 -27.97 6.13 36.63
C GLN A 25 -26.74 6.56 37.44
N ASN A 26 -25.77 5.66 37.60
CA ASN A 26 -24.53 5.92 38.35
C ASN A 26 -23.36 6.35 37.44
N ALA A 27 -23.55 6.36 36.12
CA ALA A 27 -22.55 6.81 35.19
C ALA A 27 -22.27 8.30 35.42
N SER A 28 -20.99 8.67 35.30
CA SER A 28 -20.59 10.07 35.37
C SER A 28 -21.23 10.87 34.25
N ASP A 29 -21.66 12.09 34.58
CA ASP A 29 -22.09 13.13 33.64
C ASP A 29 -20.93 13.85 32.96
N ALA A 30 -19.68 13.44 33.23
CA ALA A 30 -18.50 13.97 32.58
C ALA A 30 -18.63 13.85 31.06
N GLU A 31 -18.28 14.92 30.35
CA GLU A 31 -18.29 14.90 28.88
C GLU A 31 -17.38 13.78 28.37
N LEU A 32 -17.92 13.02 27.41
CA LEU A 32 -17.14 12.00 26.73
C LEU A 32 -15.91 12.65 26.06
N PRO A 33 -14.76 11.95 26.03
CA PRO A 33 -13.58 12.49 25.37
C PRO A 33 -13.89 12.73 23.89
N LYS A 34 -13.50 13.90 23.39
CA LYS A 34 -13.73 14.29 21.99
C LYS A 34 -12.97 13.39 20.99
N LYS A 35 -11.89 12.75 21.44
CA LYS A 35 -11.14 11.74 20.68
C LYS A 35 -10.84 10.55 21.58
N TYR A 36 -11.14 9.35 21.07
CA TYR A 36 -10.75 8.10 21.71
C TYR A 36 -9.40 7.62 21.13
N PRO A 37 -8.62 6.82 21.89
CA PRO A 37 -7.38 6.22 21.39
C PRO A 37 -7.57 5.46 20.06
N MET A 38 -8.72 4.84 19.86
CA MET A 38 -9.06 4.14 18.61
C MET A 38 -9.15 5.10 17.42
N ASN A 39 -9.72 6.30 17.60
CA ASN A 39 -9.80 7.32 16.55
C ASN A 39 -8.43 7.88 16.22
N ILE A 40 -7.56 8.07 17.23
CA ILE A 40 -6.18 8.51 17.01
C ILE A 40 -5.42 7.47 16.19
N LEU A 41 -5.56 6.18 16.55
CA LEU A 41 -4.93 5.09 15.82
C LEU A 41 -5.47 4.98 14.39
N GLU A 42 -6.78 5.17 14.18
CA GLU A 42 -7.38 5.16 12.84
C GLU A 42 -6.85 6.30 11.98
N GLU A 43 -6.75 7.52 12.52
CA GLU A 43 -6.15 8.66 11.81
C GLU A 43 -4.67 8.40 11.43
N GLU A 44 -3.91 7.69 12.28
CA GLU A 44 -2.52 7.32 12.01
C GLU A 44 -2.38 6.19 10.97
N LEU A 45 -3.27 5.20 10.99
CA LEU A 45 -3.25 4.04 10.09
C LEU A 45 -3.87 4.34 8.72
N HIS A 46 -4.93 5.14 8.70
CA HIS A 46 -5.80 5.37 7.54
C HIS A 46 -6.15 6.85 7.33
N PRO A 47 -5.15 7.74 7.21
CA PRO A 47 -5.42 9.15 6.98
C PRO A 47 -6.16 9.38 5.65
N GLU A 48 -7.18 10.25 5.67
CA GLU A 48 -7.92 10.62 4.47
C GLU A 48 -7.01 11.29 3.41
N THR A 49 -6.05 12.09 3.89
CA THR A 49 -5.03 12.75 3.08
C THR A 49 -3.69 12.75 3.78
N GLN A 50 -2.65 12.44 3.02
CA GLN A 50 -1.25 12.58 3.38
C GLN A 50 -0.61 13.61 2.45
N TYR A 51 0.20 14.50 3.01
CA TYR A 51 1.01 15.44 2.26
C TYR A 51 2.45 14.92 2.21
N LEU A 52 2.96 14.81 1.00
CA LEU A 52 4.22 14.17 0.69
C LEU A 52 5.12 15.14 -0.05
N LYS A 53 6.44 15.00 0.13
CA LYS A 53 7.43 15.79 -0.60
C LYS A 53 8.40 14.88 -1.34
N ILE A 54 8.65 15.17 -2.61
CA ILE A 54 9.60 14.40 -3.42
C ILE A 54 11.03 14.74 -2.98
N THR A 55 11.81 13.74 -2.58
CA THR A 55 13.23 13.92 -2.21
C THR A 55 14.18 13.38 -3.26
N LYS A 56 13.76 12.38 -4.02
CA LYS A 56 14.59 11.75 -5.05
C LYS A 56 13.76 11.30 -6.25
N ILE A 57 14.35 11.41 -7.43
CA ILE A 57 13.80 10.90 -8.69
C ILE A 57 14.85 10.00 -9.31
N ILE A 58 14.44 8.81 -9.75
CA ILE A 58 15.27 7.83 -10.43
C ILE A 58 14.66 7.60 -11.82
N ASP A 59 15.39 7.95 -12.86
CA ASP A 59 14.98 7.71 -14.24
C ASP A 59 15.15 6.23 -14.60
N ARG A 60 14.15 5.65 -15.28
CA ARG A 60 14.07 4.23 -15.65
C ARG A 60 13.51 4.06 -17.06
N ASP A 61 14.20 4.64 -18.04
CA ASP A 61 13.79 4.68 -19.46
C ASP A 61 12.33 5.15 -19.65
N ASP A 62 11.37 4.23 -19.76
CA ASP A 62 9.94 4.55 -19.91
C ASP A 62 9.18 4.79 -18.59
N ALA A 63 9.87 4.71 -17.44
CA ALA A 63 9.35 4.96 -16.11
C ALA A 63 10.22 5.95 -15.31
N LYS A 64 9.63 6.52 -14.24
CA LYS A 64 10.38 7.22 -13.19
C LYS A 64 9.96 6.70 -11.82
N SER A 65 10.93 6.45 -10.94
CA SER A 65 10.65 6.20 -9.52
C SER A 65 10.81 7.50 -8.73
N PHE A 66 9.75 7.88 -8.03
CA PHE A 66 9.71 9.05 -7.16
C PHE A 66 9.76 8.57 -5.71
N VAL A 67 10.71 9.08 -4.93
CA VAL A 67 10.80 8.84 -3.49
C VAL A 67 10.17 10.02 -2.76
N PHE A 68 9.28 9.69 -1.83
CA PHE A 68 8.49 10.63 -1.05
C PHE A 68 8.79 10.48 0.43
N VAL A 69 8.87 11.60 1.12
CA VAL A 69 8.91 11.71 2.57
C VAL A 69 7.67 12.47 3.07
N PRO A 70 7.26 12.34 4.33
CA PRO A 70 6.16 13.11 4.87
C PRO A 70 6.47 14.63 4.83
N ASP A 71 5.46 15.45 4.54
CA ASP A 71 5.57 16.90 4.59
C ASP A 71 5.00 17.45 5.92
N GLU A 72 5.90 17.63 6.89
CA GLU A 72 5.55 18.15 8.21
C GLU A 72 4.94 19.56 8.14
N SER A 73 5.33 20.38 7.17
CA SER A 73 4.83 21.75 7.02
C SER A 73 3.34 21.81 6.67
N LYS A 74 2.80 20.70 6.14
CA LYS A 74 1.39 20.51 5.78
C LYS A 74 0.64 19.61 6.76
N GLY A 75 1.28 19.17 7.84
CA GLY A 75 0.66 18.38 8.91
C GLY A 75 0.78 16.87 8.76
N THR A 76 1.62 16.36 7.86
CA THR A 76 1.94 14.92 7.80
C THR A 76 3.29 14.70 8.47
N SER A 77 3.29 14.05 9.64
CA SER A 77 4.51 13.77 10.41
C SER A 77 5.11 12.40 10.13
N LYS A 78 4.28 11.45 9.69
CA LYS A 78 4.68 10.07 9.39
C LYS A 78 3.91 9.57 8.18
N LEU A 79 4.50 8.61 7.48
CA LEU A 79 3.81 7.88 6.42
C LEU A 79 2.88 6.84 7.05
N ALA A 80 1.68 6.70 6.49
CA ALA A 80 0.72 5.70 6.91
C ALA A 80 1.27 4.28 6.69
N TYR A 81 0.78 3.35 7.50
CA TYR A 81 1.16 1.96 7.41
C TYR A 81 0.48 1.30 6.20
N PHE A 82 1.18 0.39 5.53
CA PHE A 82 0.63 -0.36 4.41
C PHE A 82 1.19 -1.79 4.38
N GLN A 83 0.46 -2.67 3.68
CA GLN A 83 0.93 -4.01 3.35
C GLN A 83 1.50 -4.03 1.93
N ALA A 84 2.59 -4.77 1.73
CA ALA A 84 3.25 -4.84 0.42
C ALA A 84 2.28 -5.30 -0.67
N GLY A 85 2.14 -4.48 -1.72
CA GLY A 85 1.17 -4.67 -2.81
C GLY A 85 0.02 -3.65 -2.83
N GLN A 86 -0.19 -2.90 -1.74
CA GLN A 86 -1.16 -1.81 -1.70
C GLN A 86 -0.72 -0.58 -2.51
N TYR A 87 -1.66 0.35 -2.72
CA TYR A 87 -1.47 1.57 -3.49
C TYR A 87 -1.90 2.81 -2.70
N ILE A 88 -1.42 3.98 -3.12
CA ILE A 88 -1.97 5.28 -2.71
C ILE A 88 -2.54 5.99 -3.92
N SER A 89 -3.53 6.85 -3.69
CA SER A 89 -4.14 7.65 -4.74
C SER A 89 -3.58 9.06 -4.72
N LEU A 90 -2.88 9.44 -5.79
CA LEU A 90 -2.36 10.80 -5.96
C LEU A 90 -3.50 11.74 -6.33
N LYS A 91 -3.63 12.83 -5.57
CA LYS A 91 -4.61 13.90 -5.79
C LYS A 91 -3.91 15.05 -6.52
N LEU A 92 -4.23 15.25 -7.79
CA LEU A 92 -3.56 16.20 -8.67
C LEU A 92 -4.54 17.28 -9.13
N HIS A 93 -4.03 18.50 -9.26
CA HIS A 93 -4.73 19.61 -9.89
C HIS A 93 -3.98 19.98 -11.18
N ILE A 94 -4.56 19.63 -12.33
CA ILE A 94 -3.97 19.80 -13.66
C ILE A 94 -4.82 20.81 -14.42
N GLY A 95 -4.30 22.02 -14.61
CA GLY A 95 -5.03 23.11 -15.25
C GLY A 95 -6.24 23.55 -14.42
N LYS A 96 -7.45 23.27 -14.92
CA LYS A 96 -8.74 23.56 -14.24
C LYS A 96 -9.41 22.32 -13.66
N SER A 97 -8.75 21.16 -13.73
CA SER A 97 -9.34 19.86 -13.40
C SER A 97 -8.64 19.22 -12.20
N TYR A 98 -9.43 18.64 -11.30
CA TYR A 98 -8.93 17.74 -10.27
C TYR A 98 -8.98 16.30 -10.78
N CYS A 99 -7.87 15.57 -10.64
CA CYS A 99 -7.82 14.16 -10.99
C CYS A 99 -7.14 13.34 -9.90
N THR A 100 -7.71 12.17 -9.63
CA THR A 100 -7.18 11.22 -8.66
C THR A 100 -6.80 9.93 -9.39
N ARG A 101 -5.59 9.42 -9.16
CA ARG A 101 -5.11 8.16 -9.76
C ARG A 101 -4.36 7.31 -8.74
N ALA A 102 -4.68 6.02 -8.73
CA ALA A 102 -4.04 5.02 -7.89
C ALA A 102 -2.68 4.59 -8.48
N TYR A 103 -1.66 4.54 -7.63
CA TYR A 103 -0.33 4.00 -7.97
C TYR A 103 0.14 3.08 -6.85
N ALA A 104 0.49 1.85 -7.19
CA ALA A 104 1.02 0.88 -6.23
C ALA A 104 2.30 1.40 -5.59
N ILE A 105 2.42 1.23 -4.28
CA ILE A 105 3.64 1.55 -3.55
C ILE A 105 4.69 0.51 -3.94
N SER A 106 5.83 0.99 -4.43
CA SER A 106 6.95 0.14 -4.89
C SER A 106 8.04 -0.04 -3.82
N SER A 107 8.12 0.80 -2.79
CA SER A 107 8.98 0.53 -1.62
C SER A 107 8.39 -0.57 -0.74
N THR A 108 9.19 -1.14 0.17
CA THR A 108 8.71 -2.10 1.16
C THR A 108 8.03 -1.40 2.34
N PRO A 109 7.15 -2.09 3.10
CA PRO A 109 6.61 -1.55 4.35
C PRO A 109 7.70 -1.12 5.32
N LYS A 110 8.80 -1.87 5.41
CA LYS A 110 9.95 -1.53 6.24
C LYS A 110 10.62 -0.22 5.84
N GLN A 111 10.72 0.09 4.55
CA GLN A 111 11.24 1.39 4.09
C GLN A 111 10.31 2.55 4.45
N ALA A 112 8.99 2.34 4.38
CA ALA A 112 8.04 3.37 4.81
C ALA A 112 8.08 3.64 6.31
N LEU A 113 8.32 2.63 7.13
CA LEU A 113 8.58 2.82 8.56
C LEU A 113 9.82 3.66 8.83
N SER A 114 10.80 3.64 7.92
CA SER A 114 11.97 4.51 7.92
C SER A 114 11.72 5.89 7.29
N GLY A 115 10.48 6.19 6.88
CA GLY A 115 10.06 7.50 6.38
C GLY A 115 10.04 7.65 4.86
N GLU A 116 10.17 6.58 4.07
CA GLU A 116 10.21 6.65 2.61
C GLU A 116 9.13 5.80 1.90
N TYR A 117 8.28 6.47 1.12
CA TYR A 117 7.52 5.82 0.05
C TYR A 117 8.27 5.93 -1.26
N MET A 118 8.14 4.91 -2.12
CA MET A 118 8.55 5.00 -3.51
C MET A 118 7.39 4.63 -4.42
N LEU A 119 7.08 5.48 -5.41
CA LEU A 119 6.16 5.15 -6.50
C LEU A 119 6.94 5.06 -7.81
N THR A 120 6.69 4.02 -8.60
CA THR A 120 7.30 3.87 -9.93
C THR A 120 6.22 4.06 -10.99
N ILE A 121 6.33 5.13 -11.77
CA ILE A 121 5.27 5.61 -12.67
C ILE A 121 5.79 5.58 -14.11
N LYS A 122 5.22 4.67 -14.91
CA LYS A 122 5.47 4.56 -16.35
C LYS A 122 4.78 5.67 -17.12
N LEU A 123 5.45 6.22 -18.14
CA LEU A 123 4.88 7.22 -19.04
C LEU A 123 3.85 6.57 -19.98
N VAL A 124 2.61 7.04 -19.89
CA VAL A 124 1.62 6.86 -20.95
C VAL A 124 1.66 8.10 -21.83
N LYS A 125 2.30 8.00 -23.01
CA LYS A 125 2.59 9.15 -23.91
C LYS A 125 1.35 9.99 -24.24
N ASN A 126 0.21 9.35 -24.48
CA ASN A 126 -1.06 10.01 -24.79
C ASN A 126 -2.00 10.08 -23.56
N GLY A 127 -1.45 9.92 -22.36
CA GLY A 127 -2.19 9.97 -21.10
C GLY A 127 -2.35 11.40 -20.59
N TYR A 128 -3.35 11.63 -19.74
CA TYR A 128 -3.57 12.95 -19.14
C TYR A 128 -2.67 13.22 -17.93
N VAL A 129 -2.41 12.18 -17.12
CA VAL A 129 -1.80 12.34 -15.80
C VAL A 129 -0.29 12.11 -15.81
N THR A 130 0.18 11.05 -16.47
CA THR A 130 1.60 10.68 -16.41
C THR A 130 2.52 11.67 -17.14
N PRO A 131 2.17 12.26 -18.31
CA PRO A 131 3.01 13.30 -18.90
C PRO A 131 3.11 14.54 -18.01
N TYR A 132 2.00 14.97 -17.41
CA TYR A 132 2.01 16.07 -16.44
C TYR A 132 2.96 15.79 -15.27
N ILE A 133 2.89 14.61 -14.67
CA ILE A 133 3.81 14.20 -13.60
C ILE A 133 5.26 14.32 -14.07
N TRP A 134 5.57 13.77 -15.26
CA TRP A 134 6.93 13.76 -15.79
C TRP A 134 7.50 15.14 -16.09
N GLU A 135 6.66 16.06 -16.56
CA GLU A 135 7.05 17.43 -16.92
C GLU A 135 7.17 18.35 -15.71
N ASN A 136 6.36 18.13 -14.66
CA ASN A 136 6.18 19.11 -13.59
C ASN A 136 6.76 18.67 -12.24
N TRP A 137 6.93 17.37 -12.00
CA TRP A 137 7.49 16.89 -10.74
C TRP A 137 9.01 16.97 -10.74
N LYS A 138 9.53 17.60 -9.69
CA LYS A 138 10.96 17.72 -9.41
C LYS A 138 11.19 17.47 -7.91
N VAL A 139 12.46 17.30 -7.53
CA VAL A 139 12.82 17.26 -6.11
C VAL A 139 12.30 18.54 -5.43
N GLY A 140 11.65 18.36 -4.30
CA GLY A 140 10.97 19.40 -3.54
C GLY A 140 9.50 19.61 -3.87
N THR A 141 8.95 18.99 -4.93
CA THR A 141 7.52 19.07 -5.25
C THR A 141 6.67 18.46 -4.13
N GLU A 142 5.66 19.22 -3.68
CA GLU A 142 4.64 18.80 -2.72
C GLU A 142 3.52 18.06 -3.46
N VAL A 143 3.07 16.95 -2.89
CA VAL A 143 2.09 16.04 -3.49
C VAL A 143 1.10 15.59 -2.42
N ALA A 144 -0.20 15.75 -2.67
CA ALA A 144 -1.25 15.20 -1.83
C ALA A 144 -1.61 13.77 -2.29
N ALA A 145 -1.75 12.85 -1.34
CA ALA A 145 -2.16 11.47 -1.59
C ALA A 145 -3.22 11.01 -0.58
N SER A 146 -3.94 9.94 -0.89
CA SER A 146 -4.77 9.23 0.10
C SER A 146 -3.91 8.43 1.09
N GLY A 147 -4.54 7.89 2.13
CA GLY A 147 -4.03 6.72 2.83
C GLY A 147 -3.86 5.50 1.90
N PRO A 148 -3.04 4.50 2.28
CA PRO A 148 -2.88 3.26 1.54
C PRO A 148 -4.20 2.48 1.43
N ALA A 149 -4.44 1.89 0.28
CA ALA A 149 -5.64 1.13 -0.02
C ALA A 149 -5.32 -0.08 -0.93
N GLY A 150 -6.31 -0.97 -1.07
CA GLY A 150 -6.22 -2.15 -1.93
C GLY A 150 -6.18 -3.46 -1.16
N GLN A 151 -6.60 -4.51 -1.85
CA GLN A 151 -6.74 -5.88 -1.31
C GLN A 151 -5.64 -6.83 -1.81
N LEU A 152 -4.68 -6.30 -2.59
CA LEU A 152 -3.53 -7.04 -3.06
C LEU A 152 -2.43 -6.97 -2.00
N PHE A 153 -2.45 -7.93 -1.09
CA PHE A 153 -1.42 -8.15 -0.08
C PHE A 153 -1.44 -9.62 0.36
N TYR A 154 -0.33 -10.08 0.91
CA TYR A 154 -0.23 -11.41 1.50
C TYR A 154 -0.80 -11.42 2.92
N GLU A 155 -1.76 -12.31 3.16
CA GLU A 155 -2.37 -12.55 4.48
C GLU A 155 -2.13 -14.01 4.90
N PRO A 156 -1.26 -14.29 5.89
CA PRO A 156 -0.89 -15.65 6.27
C PRO A 156 -2.06 -16.52 6.75
N LEU A 157 -3.17 -15.93 7.23
CA LEU A 157 -4.36 -16.68 7.63
C LEU A 157 -5.24 -17.10 6.43
N ARG A 158 -5.12 -16.41 5.29
CA ARG A 158 -5.95 -16.61 4.09
C ARG A 158 -5.17 -17.31 2.98
N ASP A 159 -3.92 -16.93 2.79
CA ASP A 159 -3.14 -17.22 1.58
C ASP A 159 -2.20 -18.41 1.75
N LYS A 160 -1.86 -19.02 0.60
CA LYS A 160 -0.80 -20.02 0.55
C LYS A 160 0.57 -19.35 0.65
N LYS A 161 1.53 -20.08 1.20
CA LYS A 161 2.93 -19.65 1.31
C LYS A 161 3.60 -19.35 -0.02
N THR A 162 3.04 -19.77 -1.16
CA THR A 162 3.60 -19.47 -2.49
C THR A 162 2.63 -18.62 -3.28
N ILE A 163 3.09 -17.45 -3.71
CA ILE A 163 2.35 -16.47 -4.49
C ILE A 163 2.88 -16.52 -5.92
N ILE A 164 1.98 -16.54 -6.90
CA ILE A 164 2.35 -16.46 -8.32
C ILE A 164 1.80 -15.14 -8.87
N ALA A 165 2.69 -14.30 -9.37
CA ALA A 165 2.40 -13.04 -10.01
C ALA A 165 2.58 -13.16 -11.52
N GLY A 166 1.72 -12.53 -12.31
CA GLY A 166 1.83 -12.55 -13.77
C GLY A 166 1.37 -11.25 -14.40
N GLY A 167 2.00 -10.88 -15.51
CA GLY A 167 1.66 -9.69 -16.31
C GLY A 167 2.69 -8.56 -16.20
N SER A 168 2.28 -7.36 -16.61
CA SER A 168 3.16 -6.18 -16.71
C SER A 168 3.14 -5.26 -15.48
N GLY A 169 2.20 -5.49 -14.55
CA GLY A 169 2.03 -4.69 -13.32
C GLY A 169 3.05 -5.08 -12.24
N ILE A 170 4.32 -4.77 -12.45
CA ILE A 170 5.42 -5.27 -11.60
C ILE A 170 5.51 -4.58 -10.23
N THR A 171 5.08 -3.32 -10.11
CA THR A 171 5.31 -2.47 -8.93
C THR A 171 4.79 -3.04 -7.59
N PRO A 172 3.56 -3.59 -7.47
CA PRO A 172 3.13 -4.20 -6.22
C PRO A 172 3.96 -5.44 -5.85
N PHE A 173 4.38 -6.22 -6.85
CA PHE A 173 5.18 -7.42 -6.64
C PHE A 173 6.64 -7.10 -6.34
N TYR A 174 7.15 -5.97 -6.82
CA TYR A 174 8.46 -5.46 -6.43
C TYR A 174 8.50 -5.10 -4.93
N SER A 175 7.45 -4.40 -4.44
CA SER A 175 7.28 -4.16 -2.99
C SER A 175 7.23 -5.45 -2.19
N MET A 176 6.45 -6.44 -2.66
CA MET A 176 6.30 -7.75 -2.02
C MET A 176 7.60 -8.56 -2.04
N ALA A 177 8.33 -8.56 -3.15
CA ALA A 177 9.63 -9.22 -3.27
C ALA A 177 10.64 -8.64 -2.27
N GLY A 178 10.70 -7.30 -2.15
CA GLY A 178 11.53 -6.63 -1.16
C GLY A 178 11.12 -6.98 0.28
N ALA A 179 9.81 -7.00 0.56
CA ALA A 179 9.29 -7.37 1.88
C ALA A 179 9.54 -8.84 2.25
N ILE A 180 9.61 -9.74 1.27
CA ILE A 180 10.05 -11.13 1.49
C ILE A 180 11.55 -11.17 1.80
N ALA A 181 12.36 -10.45 1.02
CA ALA A 181 13.81 -10.44 1.19
C ALA A 181 14.29 -9.76 2.48
N ASP A 182 13.55 -8.77 3.00
CA ASP A 182 13.87 -8.10 4.27
C ASP A 182 13.28 -8.78 5.52
N GLY A 183 12.52 -9.87 5.33
CA GLY A 183 11.91 -10.69 6.36
C GLY A 183 10.56 -10.18 6.90
N THR A 184 10.00 -9.10 6.35
CA THR A 184 8.67 -8.58 6.73
C THR A 184 7.56 -9.56 6.36
N ILE A 185 7.71 -10.29 5.25
CA ILE A 185 6.75 -11.29 4.76
C ILE A 185 7.43 -12.66 4.71
N ASP A 186 6.82 -13.65 5.36
CA ASP A 186 7.23 -15.05 5.24
C ASP A 186 6.38 -15.79 4.20
N ALA A 187 6.75 -15.64 2.93
CA ALA A 187 6.18 -16.30 1.77
C ALA A 187 7.23 -16.48 0.66
N ASN A 188 6.93 -17.33 -0.31
CA ASN A 188 7.62 -17.47 -1.58
C ASN A 188 6.86 -16.69 -2.67
N LEU A 189 7.58 -16.08 -3.59
CA LEU A 189 7.03 -15.32 -4.70
C LEU A 189 7.66 -15.78 -6.00
N ILE A 190 6.81 -16.20 -6.95
CA ILE A 190 7.19 -16.50 -8.33
C ILE A 190 6.59 -15.41 -9.22
N ILE A 191 7.42 -14.66 -9.92
CA ILE A 191 7.01 -13.61 -10.84
C ILE A 191 7.18 -14.14 -12.27
N LEU A 192 6.06 -14.34 -12.97
CA LEU A 192 6.01 -14.61 -14.40
C LEU A 192 5.97 -13.26 -15.13
N TYR A 193 7.15 -12.72 -15.43
CA TYR A 193 7.28 -11.35 -15.87
C TYR A 193 7.17 -11.24 -17.40
N GLY A 194 5.99 -10.86 -17.88
CA GLY A 194 5.75 -10.57 -19.29
C GLY A 194 6.33 -9.22 -19.73
N SER A 195 7.25 -9.23 -20.70
CA SER A 195 7.83 -8.03 -21.33
C SER A 195 7.99 -8.23 -22.84
N ARG A 196 8.10 -7.15 -23.62
CA ARG A 196 8.29 -7.24 -25.08
C ARG A 196 9.67 -7.78 -25.42
N THR A 197 10.70 -7.09 -24.94
CA THR A 197 12.10 -7.48 -25.04
C THR A 197 12.78 -7.32 -23.69
N HIS A 198 13.96 -7.90 -23.54
CA HIS A 198 14.74 -7.87 -22.31
C HIS A 198 15.03 -6.43 -21.84
N ASN A 199 15.34 -5.53 -22.78
CA ASN A 199 15.64 -4.13 -22.47
C ASN A 199 14.44 -3.33 -21.94
N HIS A 200 13.22 -3.86 -22.06
CA HIS A 200 12.00 -3.21 -21.54
C HIS A 200 11.53 -3.79 -20.20
N ILE A 201 12.34 -4.62 -19.54
CA ILE A 201 12.02 -5.16 -18.21
C ILE A 201 12.20 -4.06 -17.17
N LEU A 202 11.10 -3.45 -16.75
CA LEU A 202 11.09 -2.44 -15.69
C LEU A 202 11.46 -3.08 -14.35
N LEU A 203 12.41 -2.49 -13.62
CA LEU A 203 12.92 -3.01 -12.33
C LEU A 203 13.61 -4.39 -12.42
N GLY A 204 14.03 -4.82 -13.62
CA GLY A 204 14.70 -6.12 -13.84
C GLY A 204 15.93 -6.30 -12.95
N ASP A 205 16.91 -5.39 -13.06
CA ASP A 205 18.15 -5.44 -12.28
C ASP A 205 17.89 -5.44 -10.76
N GLU A 206 16.90 -4.67 -10.29
CA GLU A 206 16.57 -4.66 -8.86
C GLU A 206 15.93 -5.96 -8.39
N LEU A 207 15.07 -6.56 -9.20
CA LEU A 207 14.48 -7.86 -8.92
C LEU A 207 15.54 -8.96 -8.92
N ASP A 208 16.51 -8.92 -9.84
CA ASP A 208 17.64 -9.85 -9.86
C ASP A 208 18.49 -9.72 -8.60
N ARG A 209 18.75 -8.49 -8.14
CA ARG A 209 19.44 -8.25 -6.85
C ARG A 209 18.65 -8.75 -5.65
N ILE A 210 17.32 -8.73 -5.71
CA ILE A 210 16.46 -9.30 -4.65
C ILE A 210 16.54 -10.82 -4.69
N ALA A 211 16.36 -11.43 -5.86
CA ALA A 211 16.44 -12.89 -6.05
C ALA A 211 17.82 -13.45 -5.71
N ALA A 212 18.89 -12.67 -5.87
CA ALA A 212 20.24 -13.06 -5.43
C ALA A 212 20.41 -13.11 -3.90
N LYS A 213 19.54 -12.44 -3.13
CA LYS A 213 19.61 -12.37 -1.65
C LYS A 213 18.73 -13.41 -0.96
N THR A 214 17.77 -14.01 -1.66
CA THR A 214 16.84 -14.97 -1.08
C THR A 214 16.39 -15.99 -2.12
N ASP A 215 16.29 -17.25 -1.71
CA ASP A 215 15.74 -18.35 -2.50
C ASP A 215 14.19 -18.31 -2.60
N LYS A 216 13.54 -17.47 -1.79
CA LYS A 216 12.08 -17.34 -1.75
C LYS A 216 11.50 -16.49 -2.89
N VAL A 217 12.32 -15.73 -3.61
CA VAL A 217 11.87 -14.90 -4.74
C VAL A 217 12.46 -15.44 -6.04
N LYS A 218 11.59 -15.81 -6.97
CA LYS A 218 11.97 -16.30 -8.30
C LYS A 218 11.33 -15.44 -9.38
N VAL A 219 12.13 -14.96 -10.32
CA VAL A 219 11.66 -14.23 -11.50
C VAL A 219 11.86 -15.10 -12.72
N VAL A 220 10.82 -15.20 -13.55
CA VAL A 220 10.82 -15.92 -14.82
C VAL A 220 10.39 -14.92 -15.88
N ASN A 221 11.35 -14.44 -16.66
CA ASN A 221 11.08 -13.50 -17.76
C ASN A 221 10.44 -14.22 -18.93
N ILE A 222 9.31 -13.70 -19.41
CA ILE A 222 8.55 -14.21 -20.56
C ILE A 222 8.53 -13.09 -21.60
N LEU A 223 9.32 -13.25 -22.66
CA LEU A 223 9.52 -12.23 -23.68
C LEU A 223 8.72 -12.54 -24.94
N SER A 224 7.91 -11.60 -25.42
CA SER A 224 7.01 -11.83 -26.56
C SER A 224 7.64 -11.53 -27.93
N ASP A 225 8.58 -10.58 -27.98
CA ASP A 225 9.11 -10.00 -29.23
C ASP A 225 10.65 -10.02 -29.25
N GLU A 226 11.31 -10.80 -28.37
CA GLU A 226 12.76 -10.94 -28.35
C GLU A 226 13.22 -11.75 -29.57
N GLU A 227 14.12 -11.17 -30.37
CA GLU A 227 14.78 -11.92 -31.43
C GLU A 227 15.75 -12.92 -30.81
N VAL A 228 15.36 -14.19 -30.78
CA VAL A 228 16.26 -15.27 -30.41
C VAL A 228 17.26 -15.45 -31.54
N VAL A 229 18.47 -14.90 -31.37
CA VAL A 229 19.59 -15.21 -32.25
C VAL A 229 19.95 -16.68 -31.99
N MET A 230 19.45 -17.54 -32.87
CA MET A 230 19.81 -18.95 -32.90
C MET A 230 21.28 -19.04 -33.34
N TRP A 231 22.14 -19.53 -32.45
CA TRP A 231 23.54 -19.83 -32.74
C TRP A 231 23.68 -20.89 -33.82
#